data_AF-K1U0P0-F1
#
_entry.id   AF-K1U0P0-F1
#
_cell.length_a   1.000
_cell.length_b   1.000
_cell.length_c   1.000
_cell.angle_alpha   90.00
_cell.angle_beta   90.00
_cell.angle_gamma   90.00
#
_symmetry.space_group_name_H-M   'P 1'
#
loop_
_entity.id
_entity.type
_entity.pdbx_description
1 polymer ?
#
loop_
_entity_poly.entity_id
_entity_poly.type
_entity_poly.pdbx_seq_one_letter_code
_entity_poly.pdbx_strand_id
1 'polypeptide(L)'
;ECMWLILQHDVPEDFVIATGEMHTVREFATLAFKEAGIELRWEGEGINEKGIDVDTGKPLVEVDPKYFRPSEVEQLLGDPTKARTLLGWNPCKTSFEELVRIMVRHDMEKVKRMIANKH
;
A
#
# COMPACT_ATOMS: atom_id res chain seq x y z
N GLU A 1 9.15 -7.53 13.71
CA GLU A 1 8.86 -7.60 15.16
C GLU A 1 8.01 -8.82 15.52
N CYS A 2 6.80 -8.99 14.96
CA CYS A 2 5.87 -10.05 15.38
C CYS A 2 6.39 -11.50 15.27
N MET A 3 7.07 -11.86 14.18
CA MET A 3 7.65 -13.22 14.03
C MET A 3 8.59 -13.60 15.19
N TRP A 4 9.36 -12.63 15.71
CA TRP A 4 10.24 -12.87 16.85
C TRP A 4 9.43 -13.05 18.15
N LEU A 5 8.36 -12.27 18.35
CA LEU A 5 7.46 -12.42 19.50
C LEU A 5 6.80 -13.81 19.53
N ILE A 6 6.41 -14.35 18.37
CA ILE A 6 5.86 -15.72 18.27
C ILE A 6 6.86 -16.75 18.80
N LEU A 7 8.14 -16.59 18.49
CA LEU A 7 9.19 -17.50 18.97
C LEU A 7 9.48 -17.38 20.48
N GLN A 8 9.02 -16.30 21.12
CA GLN A 8 9.13 -16.12 22.58
C GLN A 8 7.88 -16.60 23.33
N HIS A 9 6.84 -17.04 22.62
CA HIS A 9 5.60 -17.53 23.23
C HIS A 9 5.79 -18.93 23.81
N ASP A 10 5.23 -19.20 24.99
CA ASP A 10 5.49 -20.43 25.75
C ASP A 10 5.00 -21.70 25.04
N VAL A 11 3.92 -21.58 24.26
CA VAL A 11 3.27 -22.70 23.56
C VAL A 11 3.31 -22.44 22.06
N PRO A 12 3.72 -23.40 21.22
CA PRO A 12 3.69 -23.21 19.78
C PRO A 12 2.24 -23.07 19.29
N GLU A 13 1.95 -21.97 18.61
CA GLU A 13 0.62 -21.63 18.12
C GLU A 13 0.70 -20.83 16.80
N ASP A 14 -0.36 -20.91 16.01
CA ASP A 14 -0.50 -20.12 14.79
C ASP A 14 -1.17 -18.76 15.08
N PHE A 15 -0.70 -17.72 14.39
CA PHE A 15 -1.17 -16.35 14.54
C PHE A 15 -1.44 -15.70 13.18
N VAL A 16 -2.57 -14.99 13.05
CA VAL A 16 -2.84 -14.10 11.93
C VAL A 16 -2.12 -12.77 12.18
N ILE A 17 -1.29 -12.36 11.22
CA ILE A 17 -0.54 -11.11 11.26
C ILE A 17 -1.08 -10.17 10.17
N ALA A 18 -1.85 -9.17 10.58
CA ALA A 18 -2.47 -8.17 9.70
C ALA A 18 -2.72 -6.87 10.47
N THR A 19 -3.02 -5.77 9.76
CA THR A 19 -3.43 -4.49 10.36
C THR A 19 -4.87 -4.53 10.89
N GLY A 20 -5.73 -5.36 10.27
CA GLY A 20 -7.17 -5.29 10.47
C GLY A 20 -7.82 -4.15 9.68
N GLU A 21 -7.07 -3.53 8.77
CA GLU A 21 -7.52 -2.45 7.88
C GLU A 21 -7.47 -2.94 6.44
N MET A 22 -8.40 -2.46 5.60
CA MET A 22 -8.44 -2.74 4.17
C MET A 22 -8.47 -1.42 3.42
N HIS A 23 -7.63 -1.31 2.40
CA HIS A 23 -7.55 -0.15 1.52
C HIS A 23 -7.65 -0.59 0.07
N THR A 24 -8.16 0.29 -0.78
CA THR A 24 -8.27 0.01 -2.22
C THR A 24 -6.96 0.33 -2.94
N VAL A 25 -6.74 -0.29 -4.11
CA VAL A 25 -5.63 0.08 -5.00
C VAL A 25 -5.73 1.55 -5.43
N ARG A 26 -6.97 2.03 -5.65
CA ARG A 26 -7.25 3.45 -5.98
C ARG A 26 -6.76 4.38 -4.87
N GLU A 27 -7.04 4.06 -3.61
CA GLU A 27 -6.61 4.84 -2.45
C GLU A 27 -5.09 4.86 -2.33
N PHE A 28 -4.43 3.71 -2.46
CA PHE A 28 -2.97 3.62 -2.46
C PHE A 28 -2.36 4.52 -3.55
N ALA A 29 -2.86 4.43 -4.79
CA ALA A 29 -2.39 5.26 -5.90
C ALA A 29 -2.60 6.75 -5.58
N THR A 30 -3.78 7.13 -5.09
CA THR A 30 -4.11 8.53 -4.75
C THR A 30 -3.14 9.09 -3.72
N LEU A 31 -2.88 8.35 -2.63
CA LEU A 31 -1.94 8.79 -1.59
C LEU A 31 -0.49 8.83 -2.10
N ALA A 32 -0.09 7.88 -2.94
CA ALA A 32 1.25 7.83 -3.49
C ALA A 32 1.55 9.02 -4.40
N PHE A 33 0.63 9.36 -5.32
CA PHE A 33 0.75 10.55 -6.16
C PHE A 33 0.72 11.83 -5.33
N LYS A 34 -0.13 11.90 -4.30
CA LYS A 34 -0.19 13.05 -3.39
C LYS A 34 1.14 13.27 -2.66
N GLU A 35 1.80 12.22 -2.17
CA GLU A 35 3.14 12.34 -1.55
C GLU A 35 4.21 12.79 -2.57
N ALA A 36 4.04 12.45 -3.86
CA ALA A 36 4.87 12.97 -4.94
C ALA A 36 4.51 14.40 -5.38
N GLY A 37 3.54 15.05 -4.73
CA GLY A 37 3.10 16.41 -5.02
C GLY A 37 2.14 16.52 -6.20
N ILE A 38 1.44 15.43 -6.57
CA ILE A 38 0.50 15.37 -7.69
C ILE A 38 -0.90 15.07 -7.16
N GLU A 39 -1.86 15.92 -7.47
CA GLU A 39 -3.26 15.69 -7.13
C GLU A 39 -3.96 14.94 -8.28
N LEU A 40 -4.59 13.81 -7.97
CA LEU A 40 -5.34 13.01 -8.94
C LEU A 40 -6.85 13.24 -8.82
N ARG A 41 -7.51 13.41 -9.97
CA ARG A 41 -8.96 13.29 -10.15
C ARG A 41 -9.26 12.01 -10.89
N TRP A 42 -10.17 11.19 -10.37
CA TRP A 42 -10.59 9.95 -11.01
C TRP A 42 -11.80 10.18 -11.91
N GLU A 43 -11.73 9.72 -13.14
CA GLU A 43 -12.80 9.83 -14.15
C GLU A 43 -13.01 8.48 -14.86
N GLY A 44 -14.25 8.21 -15.28
CA GLY A 44 -14.61 6.95 -15.92
C GLY A 44 -14.83 5.81 -14.92
N GLU A 45 -15.10 4.62 -15.46
CA GLU A 45 -15.46 3.43 -14.69
C GLU A 45 -14.86 2.16 -15.30
N GLY A 46 -14.54 1.18 -14.45
CA GLY A 46 -14.00 -0.12 -14.86
C GLY A 46 -12.73 0.03 -15.69
N ILE A 47 -12.69 -0.61 -16.85
CA ILE A 47 -11.54 -0.54 -17.76
C ILE A 47 -11.28 0.85 -18.35
N ASN A 48 -12.29 1.72 -18.35
CA ASN A 48 -12.17 3.09 -18.86
C ASN A 48 -11.82 4.10 -17.76
N GLU A 49 -11.63 3.64 -16.52
CA GLU A 49 -11.23 4.50 -15.41
C GLU A 49 -9.81 5.03 -15.60
N LYS A 50 -9.63 6.33 -15.33
CA LYS A 50 -8.34 7.02 -15.38
C LYS A 50 -8.13 7.90 -14.16
N GLY A 51 -6.88 7.96 -13.70
CA GLY A 51 -6.40 8.96 -12.76
C GLY A 51 -5.76 10.12 -13.53
N ILE A 52 -6.41 11.27 -13.51
CA ILE A 52 -6.01 12.49 -14.21
C ILE A 52 -5.30 13.44 -13.24
N ASP A 53 -4.11 13.90 -13.61
CA ASP A 53 -3.43 14.99 -12.91
C ASP A 53 -4.24 16.28 -13.02
N VAL A 54 -4.61 16.86 -11.87
CA VAL A 54 -5.42 18.08 -11.82
C VAL A 54 -4.70 19.27 -12.44
N ASP A 55 -3.38 19.36 -12.30
CA ASP A 55 -2.61 20.52 -12.74
C ASP A 55 -2.35 20.49 -14.26
N THR A 56 -2.08 19.30 -14.80
CA THR A 56 -1.70 19.15 -16.22
C THR A 56 -2.81 18.63 -17.11
N GLY A 57 -3.88 18.08 -16.54
CA GLY A 57 -4.96 17.41 -17.27
C GLY A 57 -4.54 16.10 -17.94
N LYS A 58 -3.34 15.59 -17.65
CA LYS A 58 -2.81 14.37 -18.27
C LYS A 58 -3.26 13.13 -17.51
N PRO A 59 -3.58 12.02 -18.20
CA PRO A 59 -3.78 10.74 -17.54
C PRO A 59 -2.43 10.21 -17.04
N LEU A 60 -2.34 9.96 -15.74
CA LEU A 60 -1.17 9.35 -15.10
C LEU A 60 -1.42 7.90 -14.66
N VAL A 61 -2.69 7.52 -14.50
CA VAL A 61 -3.10 6.15 -14.19
C VAL A 61 -4.17 5.70 -15.18
N GLU A 62 -4.01 4.51 -15.75
CA GLU A 62 -4.99 3.87 -16.64
C GLU A 62 -5.12 2.38 -16.27
N VAL A 63 -6.30 1.81 -16.54
CA VAL A 63 -6.57 0.39 -16.29
C VAL A 63 -6.26 -0.41 -17.54
N ASP A 64 -5.37 -1.41 -17.41
CA ASP A 64 -5.03 -2.33 -18.49
C ASP A 64 -5.49 -3.76 -18.11
N PRO A 65 -6.44 -4.36 -18.85
CA PRO A 65 -6.98 -5.68 -18.53
C PRO A 65 -5.93 -6.79 -18.58
N LYS A 66 -4.75 -6.57 -19.18
CA LYS A 66 -3.65 -7.56 -19.13
C LYS A 66 -3.17 -7.85 -17.70
N TYR A 67 -3.44 -6.95 -16.76
CA TYR A 67 -3.07 -7.13 -15.34
C TYR A 67 -4.17 -7.82 -14.52
N PHE A 68 -5.34 -8.10 -15.10
CA PHE A 68 -6.41 -8.81 -14.41
C PHE A 68 -6.07 -10.29 -14.26
N ARG A 69 -6.38 -10.85 -13.09
CA ARG A 69 -6.14 -12.27 -12.81
C ARG A 69 -7.40 -13.08 -13.11
N PRO A 70 -7.28 -14.27 -13.74
CA PRO A 70 -8.43 -15.17 -13.95
C PRO A 70 -9.13 -15.60 -12.65
N SER A 71 -8.42 -15.51 -11.52
CA SER A 71 -8.95 -15.77 -10.18
C SER A 71 -8.53 -14.60 -9.30
N GLU A 72 -9.42 -13.63 -9.16
CA GLU A 72 -9.17 -12.45 -8.33
C GLU A 72 -9.53 -12.78 -6.87
N VAL A 73 -8.70 -12.31 -5.94
CA VAL A 73 -9.04 -12.34 -4.52
C VAL A 73 -9.57 -10.96 -4.19
N GLU A 74 -10.89 -10.82 -4.17
CA GLU A 74 -11.53 -9.49 -4.08
C GLU A 74 -11.23 -8.78 -2.76
N GLN A 75 -11.11 -9.53 -1.66
CA GLN A 75 -10.96 -8.96 -0.32
C GLN A 75 -10.10 -9.85 0.58
N LEU A 76 -9.11 -9.23 1.22
CA LEU A 76 -8.31 -9.84 2.29
C LEU A 76 -8.35 -8.91 3.50
N LEU A 77 -9.00 -9.37 4.57
CA LEU A 77 -9.06 -8.68 5.86
C LEU A 77 -8.67 -9.66 6.96
N GLY A 78 -7.46 -9.50 7.49
CA GLY A 78 -6.97 -10.33 8.59
C GLY A 78 -7.42 -9.79 9.95
N ASP A 79 -7.78 -10.68 10.87
CA ASP A 79 -8.06 -10.34 12.28
C ASP A 79 -6.82 -10.60 13.16
N PRO A 80 -6.09 -9.55 13.60
CA PRO A 80 -4.91 -9.70 14.45
C PRO A 80 -5.22 -9.80 15.95
N THR A 81 -6.49 -9.98 16.36
CA THR A 81 -6.90 -9.94 17.77
C THR A 81 -6.10 -10.91 18.64
N LYS A 82 -5.83 -12.13 18.15
CA LYS A 82 -5.01 -13.11 18.86
C LYS A 82 -3.58 -12.61 19.09
N ALA A 83 -2.91 -12.12 18.04
CA ALA A 83 -1.54 -11.62 18.13
C ALA A 83 -1.43 -10.38 19.02
N ARG A 84 -2.40 -9.47 18.95
CA ARG A 84 -2.46 -8.29 19.82
C ARG A 84 -2.61 -8.67 21.29
N THR A 85 -3.50 -9.62 21.59
CA THR A 85 -3.85 -9.97 22.97
C THR A 85 -2.77 -10.83 23.64
N LEU A 86 -2.24 -11.83 22.93
CA LEU A 86 -1.30 -12.80 23.50
C LEU A 86 0.16 -12.37 23.39
N LEU A 87 0.53 -11.67 22.32
CA LEU A 87 1.92 -11.27 22.07
C LEU A 87 2.18 -9.79 22.39
N GLY A 88 1.14 -9.01 22.72
CA GLY A 88 1.24 -7.56 22.91
C GLY A 88 1.67 -6.81 21.63
N TRP A 89 1.55 -7.43 20.45
CA TRP A 89 1.99 -6.83 19.20
C TRP A 89 1.04 -5.72 18.75
N ASN A 90 1.58 -4.56 18.36
CA ASN A 90 0.81 -3.47 17.77
C ASN A 90 0.80 -3.59 16.23
N PRO A 91 -0.32 -3.97 15.61
CA PRO A 91 -0.43 -4.18 14.17
C PRO A 91 -0.36 -2.88 13.35
N CYS A 92 -0.75 -1.74 13.94
CA CYS A 92 -0.82 -0.44 13.27
C CYS A 92 0.27 0.53 13.75
N LYS A 93 1.41 0.00 14.24
CA LYS A 93 2.57 0.82 14.63
C LYS A 93 3.05 1.71 13.49
N THR A 94 2.95 1.22 12.25
CA THR A 94 3.08 1.98 11.02
C THR A 94 1.70 1.99 10.37
N SER A 95 1.11 3.17 10.20
CA SER A 95 -0.18 3.28 9.51
C SER A 95 -0.03 3.06 8.01
N PHE A 96 -1.15 2.84 7.33
CA PHE A 96 -1.17 2.72 5.87
C PHE A 96 -0.58 3.96 5.18
N GLU A 97 -0.94 5.17 5.61
CA GLU A 97 -0.44 6.42 5.01
C GLU A 97 1.06 6.62 5.26
N GLU A 98 1.55 6.25 6.45
CA GLU A 98 2.98 6.32 6.75
C GLU A 98 3.76 5.29 5.93
N LEU A 99 3.21 4.10 5.70
CA LEU A 99 3.80 3.10 4.80
C LEU A 99 3.93 3.65 3.38
N VAL A 100 2.84 4.21 2.83
CA VAL A 100 2.85 4.84 1.49
C VAL A 100 3.94 5.92 1.42
N ARG A 101 4.01 6.79 2.43
CA ARG A 101 5.01 7.86 2.52
C ARG A 101 6.44 7.33 2.52
N ILE A 102 6.73 6.33 3.34
CA ILE A 102 8.07 5.71 3.42
C ILE A 102 8.49 5.18 2.04
N MET A 103 7.58 4.47 1.37
CA MET A 103 7.83 3.87 0.05
C MET A 103 8.11 4.95 -1.01
N VAL A 104 7.22 5.93 -1.15
CA VAL A 104 7.35 6.97 -2.18
C VAL A 104 8.59 7.82 -1.97
N ARG A 105 8.88 8.24 -0.74
CA ARG A 105 10.09 9.04 -0.45
C ARG A 105 11.36 8.29 -0.83
N HIS A 106 11.43 7.00 -0.50
CA HIS A 106 12.58 6.18 -0.85
C HIS A 106 12.78 6.10 -2.37
N ASP A 107 11.72 5.84 -3.13
CA ASP A 107 11.80 5.78 -4.59
C ASP A 107 12.15 7.13 -5.21
N MET A 108 11.61 8.24 -4.70
CA MET A 108 11.96 9.59 -5.15
C MET A 108 13.44 9.91 -4.92
N GLU A 109 13.98 9.58 -3.75
CA GLU A 109 15.41 9.74 -3.47
C GLU A 109 16.28 8.89 -4.41
N LYS A 110 15.87 7.64 -4.65
CA LYS A 110 16.56 6.72 -5.55
C LYS A 110 16.60 7.25 -6.99
N VAL A 111 15.46 7.73 -7.50
CA VAL A 111 15.36 8.34 -8.85
C VAL A 111 16.22 9.60 -8.94
N LYS A 112 16.19 10.47 -7.91
CA LYS A 112 17.04 11.67 -7.86
C LYS A 112 18.53 11.33 -7.99
N ARG A 113 19.01 10.30 -7.27
CA ARG A 113 20.40 9.82 -7.38
C ARG A 113 20.71 9.26 -8.76
N MET A 114 19.79 8.51 -9.37
CA MET A 114 19.96 7.96 -10.71
C MET A 114 20.07 9.05 -11.78
N ILE A 115 19.31 10.14 -11.66
CA ILE A 115 19.39 11.29 -12.57
C ILE A 115 20.72 12.03 -12.38
N ALA A 116 21.15 12.25 -11.14
CA ALA A 116 22.40 12.94 -10.83
C ALA A 116 23.64 12.18 -11.36
N ASN A 117 23.62 10.85 -11.36
CA ASN A 117 24.74 10.01 -11.85
C ASN A 117 24.75 9.79 -13.37
N LYS A 118 23.73 10.27 -14.11
CA LYS A 118 23.68 10.18 -15.58
C LYS A 118 24.33 11.37 -16.28
N HIS A 119 24.80 12.35 -15.52
CA HIS A 119 25.59 13.50 -15.97
C HIS A 119 27.00 13.42 -15.38
#